data_AF-A0A9D6JD83-F1
#
_entry.id   AF-A0A9D6JD83-F1
#
_cell.length_a   1.000
_cell.length_b   1.000
_cell.length_c   1.000
_cell.angle_alpha   90.00
_cell.angle_beta   90.00
_cell.angle_gamma   90.00
#
_symmetry.space_group_name_H-M   'P 1'
#
loop_
_entity.id
_entity.type
_entity.pdbx_description
1 polymer ?
#
loop_
_entity_poly.entity_id
_entity_poly.type
_entity_poly.pdbx_seq_one_letter_code
_entity_poly.pdbx_strand_id
1 'polypeptide(L)'
;EESPKKALGTLKKPNIAHIHIGNCVKRQGHPLYGDQHPRFGIPGGENDVPQVAEFLKELFEIGYLARGRRPVVAFEVKPAAGETSGAIIANAKRALVEAWARL
;
A
#
# COMPACT_ATOMS: atom_id res chain seq x y z
N GLU A 1 -13.89 -8.54 7.15
CA GLU A 1 -12.68 -8.06 6.48
C GLU A 1 -12.75 -6.55 6.26
N GLU A 2 -11.59 -5.92 6.15
CA GLU A 2 -11.45 -4.50 5.80
C GLU A 2 -11.28 -4.35 4.29
N SER A 3 -11.80 -3.27 3.70
CA SER A 3 -11.55 -2.93 2.30
C SER A 3 -11.32 -1.42 2.14
N PRO A 4 -10.53 -1.00 1.13
CA PRO A 4 -10.28 0.41 0.86
C PRO A 4 -11.57 1.22 0.70
N LYS A 5 -12.53 0.67 -0.06
CA LYS A 5 -13.83 1.31 -0.31
C LYS A 5 -14.60 1.60 0.97
N LYS A 6 -14.67 0.63 1.90
CA LYS A 6 -15.37 0.82 3.17
C LYS A 6 -14.64 1.82 4.07
N ALA A 7 -13.33 1.68 4.22
CA ALA A 7 -12.53 2.53 5.10
C ALA A 7 -12.50 3.98 4.61
N LEU A 8 -12.08 4.22 3.37
CA LEU A 8 -11.98 5.55 2.76
C LEU A 8 -13.36 6.18 2.56
N GLY A 9 -14.37 5.37 2.21
CA GLY A 9 -15.75 5.79 2.10
C GLY A 9 -16.36 6.25 3.43
N THR A 10 -15.89 5.71 4.56
CA THR A 10 -16.30 6.14 5.91
C THR A 10 -15.55 7.38 6.35
N LEU A 11 -14.23 7.40 6.20
CA LEU A 11 -13.38 8.51 6.66
C LEU A 11 -13.63 9.81 5.87
N LYS A 12 -13.82 9.71 4.55
CA LYS A 12 -13.93 10.82 3.59
C LYS A 12 -12.67 11.69 3.53
N LYS A 13 -12.41 12.24 2.34
CA LYS A 13 -11.24 13.11 2.05
C LYS A 13 -10.96 14.22 3.10
N PRO A 14 -11.94 14.98 3.62
CA PRO A 14 -11.65 16.08 4.56
C PRO A 14 -10.94 15.65 5.85
N ASN A 15 -11.08 14.38 6.24
CA ASN A 15 -10.50 13.84 7.46
C ASN A 15 -9.17 13.09 7.23
N ILE A 16 -8.65 13.11 6.00
CA ILE A 16 -7.40 12.43 5.63
C ILE A 16 -6.30 13.47 5.50
N ALA A 17 -5.32 13.40 6.41
CA ALA A 17 -4.13 14.23 6.32
C ALA A 17 -3.14 13.64 5.31
N HIS A 18 -2.71 12.40 5.53
CA HIS A 18 -1.62 11.72 4.82
C HIS A 18 -2.02 10.27 4.53
N ILE A 19 -1.49 9.70 3.44
CA ILE A 19 -1.73 8.30 3.06
C ILE A 19 -0.39 7.58 2.95
N HIS A 20 -0.27 6.46 3.66
CA HIS A 20 0.86 5.53 3.56
C HIS A 20 0.36 4.16 3.05
N ILE A 21 1.10 3.57 2.10
CA ILE A 21 0.85 2.24 1.55
C ILE A 21 1.94 1.31 2.07
N GLY A 22 1.53 0.22 2.72
CA GLY A 22 2.44 -0.78 3.29
C GLY A 22 1.91 -2.20 3.09
N ASN A 23 2.62 -3.15 3.69
CA ASN A 23 2.24 -4.55 3.71
C ASN A 23 2.31 -5.10 5.14
N CYS A 24 1.67 -6.22 5.38
CA CYS A 24 1.74 -6.94 6.65
C CYS A 24 1.64 -8.45 6.40
N VAL A 25 1.85 -9.24 7.44
CA VAL A 25 1.62 -10.69 7.42
C VAL A 25 0.70 -11.05 8.58
N LYS A 26 -0.44 -11.67 8.29
CA LYS A 26 -1.42 -12.05 9.34
C LYS A 26 -1.25 -13.47 9.84
N ARG A 27 -0.40 -14.28 9.19
CA ARG A 27 -0.11 -15.66 9.61
C ARG A 27 0.79 -15.69 10.85
N GLN A 28 0.25 -16.15 11.97
CA GLN A 28 1.02 -16.39 13.19
C GLN A 28 2.19 -17.36 12.95
N GLY A 29 3.31 -17.12 13.62
CA GLY A 29 4.54 -17.91 13.47
C GLY A 29 5.39 -17.53 12.24
N HIS A 30 4.91 -16.64 11.36
CA HIS A 30 5.76 -16.08 10.31
C HIS A 30 6.82 -15.13 10.92
N PRO A 31 8.09 -15.13 10.47
CA PRO A 31 9.12 -14.24 11.02
C PRO A 31 8.80 -12.75 10.91
N LEU A 32 7.94 -12.38 9.96
CA LEU A 32 7.49 -11.00 9.74
C LEU A 32 6.01 -10.82 10.12
N TYR A 33 5.48 -11.63 11.03
CA TYR A 33 4.11 -11.51 11.52
C TYR A 33 3.83 -10.10 12.08
N GLY A 34 2.65 -9.57 11.76
CA GLY A 34 2.20 -8.24 12.15
C GLY A 34 2.52 -7.16 11.12
N ASP A 35 2.41 -5.90 11.55
CA ASP A 35 2.62 -4.72 10.73
C ASP A 35 4.12 -4.35 10.64
N GLN A 36 4.90 -5.25 10.04
CA GLN A 36 6.35 -5.10 9.89
C GLN A 36 6.75 -4.45 8.55
N HIS A 37 5.78 -4.07 7.72
CA HIS A 37 5.98 -3.42 6.43
C HIS A 37 6.96 -4.14 5.48
N PRO A 38 6.83 -5.47 5.27
CA PRO A 38 7.69 -6.16 4.32
C PRO A 38 7.45 -5.68 2.88
N ARG A 39 8.30 -6.11 1.95
CA ARG A 39 8.07 -5.86 0.52
C ARG A 39 6.71 -6.39 0.04
N PHE A 40 6.21 -5.79 -1.05
CA PHE A 40 5.01 -6.26 -1.73
C PHE A 40 5.27 -7.62 -2.40
N GLY A 41 4.26 -8.51 -2.35
CA GLY A 41 4.35 -9.86 -2.91
C GLY A 41 5.32 -10.79 -2.16
N ILE A 42 5.59 -10.54 -0.88
CA ILE A 42 6.30 -11.52 -0.04
C ILE A 42 5.41 -12.76 0.19
N PRO A 43 5.97 -14.00 0.23
CA PRO A 43 5.18 -15.17 0.60
C PRO A 43 4.45 -14.99 1.94
N GLY A 44 3.12 -15.11 1.91
CA GLY A 44 2.26 -14.92 3.08
C GLY A 44 1.96 -13.46 3.45
N GLY A 45 2.39 -12.48 2.65
CA GLY A 45 1.99 -11.08 2.79
C GLY A 45 0.57 -10.83 2.27
N GLU A 46 -0.07 -9.79 2.80
CA GLU A 46 -1.47 -9.47 2.48
C GLU A 46 -1.62 -8.57 1.25
N ASN A 47 -0.63 -7.75 0.95
CA ASN A 47 -0.67 -6.74 -0.10
C ASN A 47 0.38 -6.99 -1.20
N ASP A 48 -0.09 -6.95 -2.45
CA ASP A 48 0.71 -6.88 -3.66
C ASP A 48 0.02 -5.93 -4.67
N VAL A 49 0.45 -5.94 -5.93
CA VAL A 49 -0.06 -5.09 -7.01
C VAL A 49 -1.59 -4.99 -7.05
N PRO A 50 -2.38 -6.08 -6.95
CA PRO A 50 -3.85 -5.98 -7.00
C PRO A 50 -4.44 -5.12 -5.88
N GLN A 51 -3.95 -5.30 -4.64
CA GLN A 51 -4.42 -4.55 -3.47
C GLN A 51 -4.02 -3.06 -3.57
N VAL A 52 -2.80 -2.79 -4.06
CA VAL A 52 -2.35 -1.41 -4.29
C VAL A 52 -3.21 -0.73 -5.36
N ALA A 53 -3.56 -1.42 -6.44
CA ALA A 53 -4.42 -0.88 -7.50
C ALA A 53 -5.83 -0.57 -6.98
N GLU A 54 -6.43 -1.49 -6.22
CA GLU A 54 -7.74 -1.26 -5.58
C GLU A 54 -7.69 -0.05 -4.64
N PHE A 55 -6.66 0.05 -3.81
CA PHE A 55 -6.50 1.17 -2.88
C PHE A 55 -6.35 2.51 -3.62
N LEU A 56 -5.52 2.57 -4.67
CA LEU A 56 -5.34 3.77 -5.48
C LEU A 56 -6.64 4.19 -6.18
N LYS A 57 -7.41 3.23 -6.73
CA LYS A 57 -8.71 3.51 -7.33
C LYS A 57 -9.64 4.21 -6.34
N GLU A 58 -9.74 3.69 -5.12
CA GLU A 58 -10.62 4.28 -4.11
C GLU A 58 -10.13 5.66 -3.64
N LEU A 59 -8.83 5.95 -3.66
CA LEU A 59 -8.31 7.32 -3.44
C LEU A 59 -8.78 8.32 -4.52
N PHE A 60 -8.94 7.87 -5.78
CA PHE A 60 -9.56 8.68 -6.83
C PHE A 60 -11.08 8.82 -6.61
N GLU A 61 -11.78 7.74 -6.26
CA GLU A 61 -13.23 7.76 -6.00
C GLU A 61 -13.60 8.75 -4.88
N ILE A 62 -12.82 8.81 -3.80
CA ILE A 62 -13.05 9.79 -2.72
C ILE A 62 -12.51 11.20 -3.02
N GLY A 63 -11.90 11.40 -4.20
CA GLY A 63 -11.31 12.66 -4.62
C GLY A 63 -10.08 13.09 -3.83
N TYR A 64 -9.39 12.16 -3.16
CA TYR A 64 -8.09 12.42 -2.54
C TYR A 64 -7.06 12.70 -3.65
N LEU A 65 -6.94 11.77 -4.60
CA LEU A 65 -6.25 11.98 -5.88
C LEU A 65 -7.22 12.51 -6.92
N ALA A 66 -6.80 13.50 -7.73
CA ALA A 66 -7.60 14.03 -8.83
C ALA A 66 -6.71 14.76 -9.84
N ARG A 67 -7.21 15.02 -11.05
CA ARG A 67 -6.51 15.86 -12.03
C ARG A 67 -6.22 17.24 -11.41
N GLY A 68 -4.97 17.69 -11.50
CA GLY A 68 -4.55 18.97 -10.90
C GLY A 68 -4.36 18.93 -9.37
N ARG A 69 -4.55 17.78 -8.72
CA ARG A 69 -4.38 17.63 -7.27
C ARG A 69 -3.47 16.45 -6.92
N ARG A 70 -2.35 16.74 -6.26
CA ARG A 70 -1.29 15.76 -5.97
C ARG A 70 -0.90 15.79 -4.49
N PRO A 71 -1.79 15.37 -3.56
CA PRO A 71 -1.40 15.19 -2.18
C PRO A 71 -0.38 14.05 -2.05
N VAL A 72 0.28 13.96 -0.89
CA VAL A 72 1.29 12.93 -0.63
C VAL A 72 0.63 11.56 -0.50
N VAL A 73 1.17 10.59 -1.24
CA VAL A 73 0.97 9.16 -1.06
C VAL A 73 2.36 8.55 -0.91
N ALA A 74 2.67 8.08 0.30
CA ALA A 74 3.98 7.52 0.62
C ALA A 74 3.89 5.99 0.75
N PHE A 75 5.06 5.35 0.69
CA PHE A 75 5.19 3.91 0.95
C PHE A 75 5.98 3.73 2.24
N GLU A 76 5.45 2.92 3.16
CA GLU A 76 6.16 2.47 4.35
C GLU A 76 6.59 1.03 4.14
N VAL A 77 7.91 0.82 4.05
CA VAL A 77 8.53 -0.46 3.75
C VAL A 77 9.83 -0.65 4.52
N LYS A 78 10.10 -1.88 4.93
CA LYS A 78 11.26 -2.28 5.73
C LYS A 78 11.86 -3.57 5.15
N PRO A 79 13.19 -3.65 4.99
CA PRO A 79 13.86 -4.89 4.57
C PRO A 79 13.71 -6.01 5.60
N ALA A 80 13.48 -7.23 5.11
CA ALA A 80 13.63 -8.43 5.90
C ALA A 80 15.12 -8.81 6.06
N ALA A 81 15.40 -9.83 6.88
CA ALA A 81 16.74 -10.38 7.01
C ALA A 81 17.27 -10.85 5.64
N GLY A 82 18.45 -10.36 5.26
CA GLY A 82 19.08 -10.67 3.96
C GLY A 82 18.66 -9.77 2.80
N GLU A 83 17.71 -8.84 3.00
CA GLU A 83 17.31 -7.87 1.98
C GLU A 83 18.02 -6.52 2.17
N THR A 84 18.15 -5.75 1.10
CA THR A 84 18.71 -4.39 1.14
C THR A 84 17.63 -3.34 0.96
N SER A 85 17.77 -2.18 1.60
CA SER A 85 16.83 -1.06 1.44
C SER A 85 16.62 -0.66 -0.01
N GLY A 86 17.68 -0.67 -0.82
CA GLY A 86 17.59 -0.38 -2.26
C GLY A 86 16.68 -1.35 -3.02
N ALA A 87 16.77 -2.65 -2.73
CA ALA A 87 15.91 -3.66 -3.35
C ALA A 87 14.43 -3.47 -2.98
N ILE A 88 14.16 -3.13 -1.73
CA ILE A 88 12.79 -2.93 -1.22
C ILE A 88 12.17 -1.64 -1.76
N ILE A 89 12.93 -0.55 -1.81
CA ILE A 89 12.50 0.68 -2.47
C ILE A 89 12.20 0.42 -3.95
N ALA A 90 13.06 -0.34 -4.64
CA ALA A 90 12.83 -0.70 -6.04
C ALA A 90 11.59 -1.59 -6.22
N ASN A 91 11.33 -2.52 -5.29
CA ASN A 91 10.09 -3.32 -5.26
C ASN A 91 8.85 -2.43 -5.08
N ALA A 92 8.83 -1.52 -4.10
CA ALA A 92 7.70 -0.62 -3.85
C ALA A 92 7.41 0.26 -5.08
N LYS A 93 8.45 0.80 -5.73
CA LYS A 93 8.30 1.56 -6.98
C LYS A 93 7.70 0.71 -8.11
N ARG A 94 8.15 -0.53 -8.29
CA ARG A 94 7.59 -1.43 -9.32
C ARG A 94 6.12 -1.75 -9.04
N ALA A 95 5.79 -2.06 -7.78
CA ALA A 95 4.41 -2.33 -7.37
C ALA A 95 3.51 -1.12 -7.65
N LEU A 96 3.97 0.10 -7.32
CA LEU A 96 3.25 1.33 -7.64
C LEU A 96 3.05 1.50 -9.15
N VAL A 97 4.12 1.41 -9.95
CA VAL A 97 4.05 1.62 -11.41
C VAL A 97 3.09 0.63 -12.06
N GLU A 98 3.17 -0.64 -11.66
CA GLU A 98 2.31 -1.68 -12.19
C GLU A 98 0.85 -1.51 -11.75
N ALA A 99 0.61 -1.20 -10.47
CA ALA A 99 -0.73 -0.92 -9.97
C ALA A 99 -1.34 0.30 -10.66
N TRP A 100 -0.55 1.35 -10.85
CA TRP A 100 -0.97 2.58 -11.52
C TRP A 100 -1.33 2.37 -12.99
N ALA A 101 -0.63 1.47 -13.69
CA ALA A 101 -0.93 1.12 -15.07
C ALA A 101 -2.25 0.31 -15.22
N ARG A 102 -2.81 -0.19 -14.11
CA ARG A 102 -4.08 -0.93 -14.08
C ARG A 102 -5.29 -0.06 -13.70
N LEU A 103 -5.08 1.23 -13.39
CA LEU A 103 -6.13 2.21 -13.08
C LEU A 103 -6.78 2.75 -14.34
#